data_AF-A0A2K5IBU1-F1
#
_entry.id   AF-A0A2K5IBU1-F1
#
_cell.length_a   1.000
_cell.length_b   1.000
_cell.length_c   1.000
_cell.angle_alpha   90.00
_cell.angle_beta   90.00
_cell.angle_gamma   90.00
#
_symmetry.space_group_name_H-M   'P 1'
#
loop_
_entity.id
_entity.type
_entity.pdbx_description
1 polymer ?
#
loop_
_entity_poly.entity_id
_entity_poly.type
_entity_poly.pdbx_seq_one_letter_code
_entity_poly.pdbx_strand_id
1 'polypeptide(L)'
;AYTFNIEAVGFSKGEKLPYVVLKPLPLFPDADYQSVALKTEDEEYILALKQELRETMKITPYFIETPEEGQDIERYIDIIQHMGYI
;
A
#
# COMPACT_ATOMS: atom_id res chain seq x y z
N ALA A 1 -5.56 41.87 12.11
CA ALA A 1 -5.88 41.66 13.54
C ALA A 1 -6.63 40.34 13.66
N TYR A 2 -6.33 39.52 14.67
CA TYR A 2 -7.03 38.25 14.88
C TYR A 2 -8.44 38.52 15.45
N THR A 3 -9.39 37.65 15.12
CA THR A 3 -10.79 37.74 15.60
C THR A 3 -10.98 37.18 17.01
N PHE A 4 -9.93 36.60 17.61
CA PHE A 4 -9.94 35.95 18.91
C PHE A 4 -8.91 36.56 19.88
N ASN A 5 -9.09 36.32 21.18
CA ASN A 5 -8.16 36.77 22.22
C ASN A 5 -6.93 35.84 22.30
N ILE A 6 -5.74 36.38 22.02
CA ILE A 6 -4.46 35.66 22.03
C ILE A 6 -4.01 35.30 23.46
N GLU A 7 -4.30 36.13 24.45
CA GLU A 7 -3.94 35.89 25.86
C GLU A 7 -4.74 34.71 26.44
N ALA A 8 -5.98 34.52 25.99
CA ALA A 8 -6.80 33.37 26.35
C ALA A 8 -6.29 32.04 25.76
N VAL A 9 -5.51 32.11 24.67
CA VAL A 9 -4.83 30.94 24.07
C VAL A 9 -3.53 30.61 24.82
N GLY A 10 -3.05 31.52 25.67
CA GLY A 10 -1.86 31.33 26.51
C GLY A 10 -0.61 32.08 26.03
N PHE A 11 -0.74 33.02 25.09
CA PHE A 11 0.36 33.92 24.73
C PHE A 11 0.19 35.28 25.41
N SER A 12 1.10 35.62 26.31
CA SER A 12 1.15 36.94 26.93
C SER A 12 1.59 38.04 25.96
N LYS A 13 1.30 39.29 26.31
CA LYS A 13 1.62 40.45 25.47
C LYS A 13 3.14 40.57 25.28
N GLY A 14 3.60 40.42 24.05
CA GLY A 14 5.03 40.47 23.70
C GLY A 14 5.75 39.11 23.74
N GLU A 15 5.03 38.03 24.04
CA GLU A 15 5.58 36.68 24.00
C GLU A 15 5.81 36.21 22.56
N LYS A 16 6.79 35.31 22.39
CA LYS A 16 7.24 34.88 21.07
C LYS A 16 6.24 33.89 20.47
N LEU A 17 5.51 34.34 19.44
CA LEU A 17 4.64 33.49 18.65
C LEU A 17 5.46 32.41 17.89
N PRO A 18 4.85 31.25 17.58
CA PRO A 18 5.51 30.23 16.77
C PRO A 18 5.90 30.79 15.40
N TYR A 19 6.97 30.23 14.83
CA TYR A 19 7.48 30.67 13.54
C TYR A 19 6.48 30.37 12.42
N VAL A 20 6.37 31.30 11.47
CA VAL A 20 5.54 31.11 10.28
C VAL A 20 6.26 30.18 9.31
N VAL A 21 5.70 29.00 9.08
CA VAL A 21 6.24 28.03 8.13
C VAL A 21 6.07 28.55 6.70
N LEU A 22 7.19 28.82 6.01
CA LEU A 22 7.21 29.42 4.65
C LEU A 22 7.02 28.40 3.51
N LYS A 23 7.31 27.12 3.77
CA LYS A 23 7.23 26.03 2.79
C LYS A 23 6.49 24.84 3.40
N PRO A 24 5.62 24.12 2.65
CA PRO A 24 5.03 22.89 3.16
C PRO A 24 6.10 21.88 3.58
N LEU A 25 5.78 21.07 4.58
CA LEU A 25 6.64 19.95 4.96
C LEU A 25 6.85 19.01 3.78
N PRO A 26 8.02 18.35 3.69
CA PRO A 26 8.24 17.33 2.68
C PRO A 26 7.22 16.19 2.83
N LEU A 27 6.90 15.52 1.72
CA LEU A 27 5.97 14.39 1.70
C LEU A 27 6.45 13.21 2.58
N PHE A 28 7.78 13.05 2.65
CA PHE A 28 8.44 12.05 3.49
C PHE A 28 9.42 12.78 4.41
N PRO A 29 9.07 12.94 5.71
CA PRO A 29 10.02 13.45 6.69
C PRO A 29 11.11 12.42 6.97
N ASP A 30 12.28 12.88 7.40
CA ASP A 30 13.35 11.99 7.84
C ASP A 30 12.92 11.24 9.11
N ALA A 31 13.20 9.94 9.14
CA ALA A 31 12.95 9.10 10.31
C ALA A 31 14.21 9.02 11.18
N ASP A 32 14.06 9.26 12.49
CA ASP A 32 15.16 9.16 13.45
C ASP A 32 15.77 7.75 13.53
N TYR A 33 14.99 6.72 13.15
CA TYR A 33 15.40 5.32 13.20
C TYR A 33 15.03 4.60 11.91
N GLN A 34 15.93 3.73 11.47
CA GLN A 34 15.71 2.85 10.33
C GLN A 34 15.17 1.50 10.80
N SER A 35 14.41 0.81 9.93
CA SER A 35 13.95 -0.55 10.20
C SER A 35 15.13 -1.51 10.37
N VAL A 36 15.01 -2.48 11.27
CA VAL A 36 16.02 -3.52 11.47
C VAL A 36 16.15 -4.38 10.22
N ALA A 37 17.39 -4.68 9.81
CA ALA A 37 17.65 -5.57 8.67
C ALA A 37 17.11 -6.97 8.93
N LEU A 38 16.47 -7.56 7.92
CA LEU A 38 15.95 -8.92 8.00
C LEU A 38 17.12 -9.92 7.98
N LYS A 39 17.06 -10.96 8.82
CA LYS A 39 18.01 -12.07 8.78
C LYS A 39 17.55 -13.07 7.72
N THR A 40 18.37 -13.33 6.71
CA THR A 40 18.01 -14.22 5.60
C THR A 40 18.45 -15.66 5.82
N GLU A 41 19.62 -15.90 6.41
CA GLU A 41 20.26 -17.22 6.45
C GLU A 41 19.40 -18.32 7.12
N ASP A 42 18.71 -18.00 8.22
CA ASP A 42 17.88 -18.97 8.95
C ASP A 42 16.43 -19.10 8.39
N GLU A 43 16.03 -18.21 7.48
CA GLU A 43 14.64 -18.08 7.00
C GLU A 43 14.47 -18.31 5.50
N GLU A 44 15.57 -18.55 4.76
CA GLU A 44 15.56 -18.79 3.30
C GLU A 44 14.57 -19.89 2.89
N TYR A 45 14.54 -21.00 3.64
CA TYR A 45 13.59 -22.10 3.37
C TYR A 45 12.13 -21.64 3.48
N ILE A 46 11.80 -20.87 4.51
CA ILE A 46 10.43 -20.38 4.75
C ILE A 46 10.03 -19.38 3.67
N LEU A 47 10.97 -18.53 3.22
CA LEU A 47 10.74 -17.58 2.13
C LEU A 47 10.45 -18.30 0.81
N ALA A 48 11.24 -19.33 0.47
CA ALA A 48 11.00 -20.16 -0.70
C ALA A 48 9.63 -20.86 -0.63
N LEU A 49 9.34 -21.51 0.50
CA LEU A 49 8.07 -22.20 0.72
C LEU A 49 6.85 -21.26 0.61
N LYS A 50 6.96 -20.04 1.15
CA LYS A 50 5.90 -19.02 1.05
C LYS A 50 5.63 -18.64 -0.41
N GLN A 51 6.68 -18.53 -1.22
CA GLN A 51 6.55 -18.20 -2.63
C GLN A 51 5.89 -19.35 -3.41
N GLU A 52 6.37 -20.59 -3.21
CA GLU A 52 5.78 -21.78 -3.82
C GLU A 52 4.30 -21.95 -3.43
N LEU A 53 3.96 -21.72 -2.15
CA LEU A 53 2.59 -21.79 -1.68
C LEU A 53 1.71 -20.72 -2.35
N ARG A 54 2.20 -19.49 -2.52
CA ARG A 54 1.45 -18.43 -3.21
C ARG A 54 1.10 -18.84 -4.64
N GLU A 55 2.03 -19.47 -5.34
CA GLU A 55 1.82 -19.93 -6.71
C GLU A 55 0.89 -21.14 -6.75
N THR A 56 1.11 -22.11 -5.87
CA THR A 56 0.27 -23.30 -5.74
C THR A 56 -1.18 -22.92 -5.40
N MET A 57 -1.41 -21.97 -4.49
CA MET A 57 -2.76 -21.59 -4.12
C MET A 57 -3.55 -21.00 -5.28
N LYS A 58 -2.91 -20.30 -6.23
CA LYS A 58 -3.58 -19.75 -7.42
C LYS A 58 -4.12 -20.83 -8.37
N ILE A 59 -3.54 -22.01 -8.37
CA ILE A 59 -4.01 -23.14 -9.21
C ILE A 59 -5.00 -24.06 -8.49
N THR A 60 -5.23 -23.85 -7.18
CA THR A 60 -6.21 -24.66 -6.45
C THR A 60 -7.65 -24.23 -6.78
N PRO A 61 -8.62 -25.15 -6.72
CA PRO A 61 -10.04 -24.82 -6.96
C PRO A 61 -10.63 -23.84 -5.93
N TYR A 62 -9.89 -23.55 -4.86
CA TYR A 62 -10.29 -22.57 -3.84
C TYR A 62 -9.91 -21.13 -4.23
N PHE A 63 -9.13 -20.94 -5.30
CA PHE A 63 -8.86 -19.62 -5.87
C PHE A 63 -10.01 -19.21 -6.78
N ILE A 64 -10.98 -18.52 -6.19
CA ILE A 64 -12.14 -17.99 -6.93
C ILE A 64 -11.68 -16.74 -7.69
N GLU A 65 -11.58 -16.87 -9.01
CA GLU A 65 -11.25 -15.75 -9.89
C GLU A 65 -12.44 -14.77 -9.97
N THR A 66 -12.13 -13.48 -10.12
CA THR A 66 -13.17 -12.49 -10.41
C THR A 66 -13.76 -12.79 -11.78
N PRO A 67 -15.10 -12.89 -11.91
CA PRO A 67 -15.74 -13.14 -13.19
C PRO A 67 -15.39 -12.01 -14.17
N GLU A 68 -15.11 -12.36 -15.42
CA GLU A 68 -14.86 -11.40 -16.48
C GLU A 68 -16.19 -10.71 -16.85
N GLU A 69 -16.25 -9.37 -16.70
CA GLU A 69 -17.43 -8.60 -17.11
C GLU A 69 -17.38 -8.37 -18.63
N GLY A 70 -18.39 -8.83 -19.38
CA GLY A 70 -18.59 -8.47 -20.80
C GLY A 70 -18.52 -9.60 -21.84
N GLN A 71 -18.58 -10.88 -21.44
CA GLN A 71 -18.57 -12.04 -22.34
C GLN A 71 -19.90 -12.31 -23.08
N ASP A 72 -20.65 -11.27 -23.46
CA ASP A 72 -21.97 -11.45 -24.12
C ASP A 72 -21.85 -11.95 -25.57
N ILE A 73 -20.63 -11.96 -26.13
CA ILE A 73 -20.31 -12.50 -27.46
C ILE A 73 -19.14 -13.46 -27.33
N GLU A 74 -19.43 -14.77 -27.23
CA GLU A 74 -18.40 -15.80 -27.35
C GLU A 74 -17.82 -15.77 -28.77
N ARG A 75 -16.52 -15.49 -28.90
CA ARG A 75 -15.84 -15.62 -30.19
C ARG A 75 -15.51 -17.09 -30.41
N TYR A 76 -15.51 -17.52 -31.67
CA TYR A 76 -15.14 -18.89 -32.06
C TYR A 76 -13.77 -19.34 -31.51
N ILE A 77 -12.85 -18.40 -31.29
CA ILE A 77 -11.54 -18.67 -30.67
C ILE A 77 -11.68 -19.09 -29.21
N ASP A 78 -12.58 -18.46 -28.46
CA ASP A 78 -12.80 -18.71 -27.03
C ASP A 78 -13.35 -20.12 -26.83
N ILE A 79 -14.22 -20.59 -27.74
CA ILE A 79 -14.74 -21.97 -27.76
C ILE A 79 -13.60 -22.98 -27.97
N ILE A 80 -12.69 -22.72 -28.92
CA ILE A 80 -11.57 -23.63 -29.21
C ILE A 80 -10.59 -23.66 -28.03
N GLN A 81 -10.33 -22.52 -27.38
CA GLN A 81 -9.52 -22.42 -26.17
C GLN A 81 -10.15 -23.19 -25.00
N HIS A 82 -11.46 -23.05 -24.78
CA HIS A 82 -12.16 -23.78 -23.72
C HIS A 82 -12.16 -25.29 -23.92
N MET A 83 -12.23 -25.76 -25.18
CA MET A 83 -12.12 -27.17 -25.51
C MET A 83 -10.68 -27.72 -25.49
N GLY A 84 -9.67 -26.88 -25.21
CA GLY A 84 -8.27 -27.31 -25.00
C GLY A 84 -7.51 -27.66 -26.29
N TYR A 85 -7.92 -27.12 -27.44
CA TYR A 85 -7.27 -27.39 -28.74
C TYR A 85 -6.17 -26.38 -29.11
N ILE A 86 -6.07 -25.27 -28.38
CA ILE A 86 -5.00 -24.24 -28.45
C ILE A 86 -4.79 -23.65 -27.06
#